data_AF-A0A9P7G5Q6-F1
#
_entry.id   AF-A0A9P7G5Q6-F1
#
_cell.length_a   1.000
_cell.length_b   1.000
_cell.length_c   1.000
_cell.angle_alpha   90.00
_cell.angle_beta   90.00
_cell.angle_gamma   90.00
#
_symmetry.space_group_name_H-M   'P 1'
#
loop_
_entity.id
_entity.type
_entity.pdbx_description
1 polymer ?
#
loop_
_entity_poly.entity_id
_entity_poly.type
_entity_poly.pdbx_seq_one_letter_code
_entity_poly.pdbx_strand_id
1 'polypeptide(L)'
;MARNRKAKTSKSVPSEDPPDATEIPEDEQWRLVNESGILNKMTIPRAGDKETKPELPEEILDALIIIIPICFVLLLMEILIHFQYGKHPTWEALVERMTSGAPLISIFVFYTTRYKAHRRTQLLLFILGTLSGSRLLYLLDRGSWTVNMRQCPPLATAWVYAVVRLDLLPAVLNLGAVGTYVWWEALSLRL
;
A
#
# COMPACT_ATOMS: atom_id res chain seq x y z
N MET A 1 -30.09 41.70 -78.54
CA MET A 1 -30.01 42.66 -77.40
C MET A 1 -29.18 42.01 -76.31
N ALA A 2 -27.94 42.47 -76.11
CA ALA A 2 -27.46 43.21 -74.92
C ALA A 2 -27.02 42.27 -73.77
N ARG A 3 -25.72 41.99 -73.64
CA ARG A 3 -24.77 42.65 -72.70
C ARG A 3 -25.29 42.71 -71.25
N ASN A 4 -24.66 41.99 -70.32
CA ASN A 4 -23.71 42.70 -69.44
C ASN A 4 -22.77 41.79 -68.64
N ARG A 5 -21.55 42.30 -68.56
CA ARG A 5 -20.33 41.80 -67.95
C ARG A 5 -20.19 42.52 -66.60
N LYS A 6 -19.84 41.83 -65.52
CA LYS A 6 -19.10 42.46 -64.42
C LYS A 6 -17.84 41.66 -64.15
N ALA A 7 -16.73 42.37 -64.27
CA ALA A 7 -15.37 41.93 -64.16
C ALA A 7 -14.75 42.48 -62.87
N LYS A 8 -13.67 41.82 -62.46
CA LYS A 8 -12.59 42.25 -61.53
C LYS A 8 -13.01 42.38 -60.06
N THR A 9 -12.26 41.76 -59.15
CA THR A 9 -10.92 42.27 -58.81
C THR A 9 -9.95 41.15 -58.45
N SER A 10 -8.77 41.22 -59.05
CA SER A 10 -7.61 40.39 -58.77
C SER A 10 -6.87 40.88 -57.53
N LYS A 11 -6.15 39.98 -56.88
CA LYS A 11 -4.95 40.18 -56.04
C LYS A 11 -4.65 38.82 -55.43
N SER A 12 -3.48 38.22 -55.52
CA SER A 12 -2.22 38.49 -56.21
C SER A 12 -1.43 37.22 -55.98
N VAL A 13 -0.91 36.60 -57.03
CA VAL A 13 0.14 35.58 -56.90
C VAL A 13 1.44 36.33 -56.60
N PRO A 14 2.19 35.96 -55.54
CA PRO A 14 3.62 36.11 -55.53
C PRO A 14 4.23 34.75 -55.88
N SER A 15 5.00 34.74 -56.95
CA SER A 15 5.84 33.63 -57.38
C SER A 15 7.26 33.89 -56.92
N GLU A 16 7.72 33.12 -55.93
CA GLU A 16 9.09 32.90 -55.42
C GLU A 16 8.96 31.52 -54.72
N ASP A 17 9.70 30.44 -54.94
CA ASP A 17 11.01 30.09 -55.49
C ASP A 17 10.95 28.60 -55.92
N PRO A 18 11.94 28.00 -56.62
CA PRO A 18 11.88 26.59 -57.02
C PRO A 18 11.66 25.70 -55.78
N PRO A 19 10.70 24.76 -55.82
CA PRO A 19 10.43 23.93 -54.66
C PRO A 19 11.66 23.06 -54.41
N ASP A 20 12.30 23.31 -53.27
CA ASP A 20 13.33 22.45 -52.72
C ASP A 20 12.71 21.05 -52.63
N ALA A 21 13.27 20.09 -53.38
CA ALA A 21 12.70 18.76 -53.61
C ALA A 21 12.71 17.86 -52.35
N THR A 22 12.78 18.47 -51.18
CA THR A 22 12.99 17.86 -49.87
C THR A 22 11.87 18.16 -48.87
N GLU A 23 10.97 19.09 -49.16
CA GLU A 23 9.80 19.35 -48.30
C GLU A 23 8.54 18.76 -48.93
N ILE A 24 8.21 17.55 -48.50
CA ILE A 24 6.94 16.90 -48.83
C ILE A 24 5.80 17.81 -48.31
N PRO A 25 4.81 18.17 -49.13
CA PRO A 25 3.64 18.95 -48.70
C PRO A 25 2.97 18.31 -47.49
N GLU A 26 2.54 19.10 -46.50
CA GLU A 26 2.00 18.58 -45.24
C GLU A 26 0.82 17.61 -45.44
N ASP A 27 0.02 17.80 -46.49
CA ASP A 27 -1.07 16.91 -46.88
C ASP A 27 -0.59 15.52 -47.35
N GLU A 28 0.56 15.45 -48.05
CA GLU A 28 1.17 14.18 -48.40
C GLU A 28 1.82 13.50 -47.20
N GLN A 29 2.34 14.25 -46.23
CA GLN A 29 2.86 13.70 -44.98
C GLN A 29 1.74 12.98 -44.19
N TRP A 30 0.56 13.59 -44.06
CA TRP A 30 -0.59 12.97 -43.40
C TRP A 30 -1.09 11.71 -44.13
N ARG A 31 -1.04 11.71 -45.48
CA ARG A 31 -1.36 10.52 -46.28
C ARG A 31 -0.38 9.38 -46.01
N LEU A 32 0.92 9.68 -46.02
CA LEU A 32 1.99 8.71 -45.78
C LEU A 32 1.92 8.13 -44.36
N VAL A 33 1.64 8.94 -43.34
CA VAL A 33 1.46 8.47 -41.94
C VAL A 33 0.29 7.49 -41.82
N ASN A 34 -0.82 7.76 -42.52
CA ASN A 34 -1.99 6.88 -42.54
C ASN A 34 -1.74 5.59 -43.34
N GLU A 35 -1.10 5.67 -44.51
CA GLU A 35 -0.80 4.50 -45.36
C GLU A 35 0.30 3.60 -44.75
N SER A 36 1.32 4.18 -44.14
CA SER A 36 2.44 3.45 -43.55
C SER A 36 2.08 2.72 -42.25
N GLY A 37 0.94 3.07 -41.64
CA GLY A 37 0.49 2.47 -40.38
C GLY A 37 1.49 2.67 -39.23
N ILE A 38 2.40 3.65 -39.33
CA ILE A 38 3.48 3.90 -38.37
C ILE A 38 2.89 4.18 -36.97
N LEU A 39 1.75 4.87 -36.90
CA LEU A 39 1.00 5.11 -35.65
C LEU A 39 0.50 3.81 -35.00
N ASN A 40 0.12 2.80 -35.78
CA ASN A 40 -0.32 1.50 -35.25
C ASN A 40 0.88 0.60 -34.85
N LYS A 41 2.06 0.82 -35.43
CA LYS A 41 3.30 0.12 -35.08
C LYS A 41 4.04 0.74 -33.90
N MET A 42 3.74 1.99 -33.55
CA MET A 42 4.20 2.59 -32.31
C MET A 42 3.38 1.99 -31.17
N THR A 43 3.86 0.88 -30.63
CA THR A 43 3.59 0.52 -29.25
C THR A 43 4.18 1.64 -28.40
N ILE A 44 3.41 2.71 -28.18
CA ILE A 44 3.71 3.71 -27.17
C ILE A 44 3.85 2.89 -25.89
N PRO A 45 5.04 2.84 -25.26
CA PRO A 45 5.16 2.23 -23.95
C PRO A 45 4.23 3.07 -23.08
N ARG A 46 3.06 2.54 -22.78
CA ARG A 46 2.17 3.14 -21.80
C ARG A 46 3.05 3.25 -20.57
N ALA A 47 3.18 4.45 -19.99
CA ALA A 47 4.05 4.70 -18.84
C ALA A 47 3.66 3.91 -17.56
N GLY A 48 2.87 2.83 -17.69
CA GLY A 48 2.55 1.84 -16.68
C GLY A 48 2.88 0.39 -17.05
N ASP A 49 3.51 0.10 -18.21
CA ASP A 49 3.84 -1.28 -18.63
C ASP A 49 5.26 -1.73 -18.28
N LYS A 50 5.97 -0.95 -17.45
CA LYS A 50 7.05 -1.54 -16.66
C LYS A 50 6.41 -2.01 -15.36
N GLU A 51 6.10 -3.31 -15.29
CA GLU A 51 6.15 -4.03 -14.02
C GLU A 51 7.60 -3.98 -13.51
N THR A 52 8.07 -2.79 -13.13
CA THR A 52 9.32 -2.62 -12.42
C THR A 52 9.09 -3.30 -11.08
N LYS A 53 9.59 -4.53 -10.93
CA LYS A 53 9.72 -5.14 -9.61
C LYS A 53 10.37 -4.08 -8.73
N PRO A 54 9.75 -3.69 -7.60
CA PRO A 54 10.29 -2.62 -6.78
C PRO A 54 11.75 -2.93 -6.47
N GLU A 55 12.60 -1.94 -6.67
CA GLU A 55 14.02 -2.12 -6.39
C GLU A 55 14.18 -2.34 -4.88
N LEU A 56 15.20 -3.12 -4.46
CA LEU A 56 15.42 -3.41 -3.03
C LEU A 56 15.39 -2.15 -2.13
N PRO A 57 15.90 -0.97 -2.54
CA PRO A 57 15.79 0.25 -1.76
C PRO A 57 14.34 0.72 -1.54
N GLU A 58 13.47 0.60 -2.55
CA GLU A 58 12.05 0.97 -2.46
C GLU A 58 11.31 0.00 -1.54
N GLU A 59 11.58 -1.31 -1.63
CA GLU A 59 10.99 -2.32 -0.75
C GLU A 59 11.36 -2.07 0.72
N ILE A 60 12.61 -1.69 0.98
CA ILE A 60 13.09 -1.36 2.34
C ILE A 60 12.42 -0.08 2.85
N LEU A 61 12.30 0.95 2.01
CA LEU A 61 11.63 2.20 2.37
C LEU A 61 10.16 1.96 2.72
N ASP A 62 9.45 1.20 1.88
CA ASP A 62 8.06 0.80 2.09
C ASP A 62 7.87 0.01 3.39
N ALA A 63 8.80 -0.88 3.71
CA ALA A 63 8.79 -1.60 4.97
C ALA A 63 9.05 -0.65 6.14
N LEU A 64 10.03 0.25 6.04
CA LEU A 64 10.42 1.20 7.08
C LEU A 64 9.25 2.12 7.49
N ILE A 65 8.49 2.62 6.51
CA ILE A 65 7.29 3.44 6.71
C ILE A 65 6.29 2.75 7.66
N ILE A 66 6.26 1.41 7.66
CA ILE A 66 5.34 0.61 8.47
C ILE A 66 6.02 0.14 9.76
N ILE A 67 7.31 -0.15 9.74
CA ILE A 67 8.06 -0.58 10.94
C ILE A 67 7.99 0.51 12.01
N ILE A 68 8.17 1.79 11.65
CA ILE A 68 8.15 2.92 12.59
C ILE A 68 6.86 2.97 13.43
N PRO A 69 5.65 3.07 12.84
CA PRO A 69 4.42 3.11 13.62
C PRO A 69 4.16 1.81 14.38
N ILE A 70 4.57 0.65 13.87
CA ILE A 70 4.36 -0.64 14.57
C ILE A 70 5.28 -0.78 15.79
N CYS A 71 6.53 -0.32 15.70
CA CYS A 71 7.41 -0.21 16.86
C CYS A 71 6.84 0.75 17.90
N PHE A 72 6.22 1.86 17.47
CA PHE A 72 5.53 2.77 18.38
C PHE A 72 4.33 2.09 19.06
N VAL A 73 3.53 1.30 18.33
CA VAL A 73 2.44 0.51 18.92
C VAL A 73 2.97 -0.48 19.95
N LEU A 74 4.10 -1.15 19.70
CA LEU A 74 4.73 -2.04 20.68
C LEU A 74 5.09 -1.29 21.97
N LEU A 75 5.77 -0.15 21.85
CA LEU A 75 6.12 0.70 22.97
C LEU A 75 4.88 1.18 23.74
N LEU A 76 3.88 1.65 23.01
CA LEU A 76 2.63 2.12 23.58
C LEU A 76 1.96 1.00 24.39
N MET A 77 1.87 -0.20 23.83
CA MET A 77 1.27 -1.34 24.52
C MET A 77 2.06 -1.75 25.77
N GLU A 78 3.40 -1.70 25.73
CA GLU A 78 4.24 -1.92 26.91
C GLU A 78 3.95 -0.89 28.00
N ILE A 79 3.85 0.40 27.64
CA ILE A 79 3.54 1.48 28.60
C ILE A 79 2.12 1.32 29.18
N LEU A 80 1.13 1.07 28.33
CA LEU A 80 -0.26 0.90 28.75
C LEU A 80 -0.42 -0.23 29.76
N ILE A 81 0.22 -1.38 29.52
CA ILE A 81 0.08 -2.51 30.43
C ILE A 81 0.74 -2.23 31.78
N HIS A 82 1.86 -1.51 31.82
CA HIS A 82 2.47 -1.09 33.09
C HIS A 82 1.52 -0.19 33.88
N PHE A 83 0.89 0.78 33.20
CA PHE A 83 -0.10 1.66 33.83
C PHE A 83 -1.36 0.93 34.29
N GLN A 84 -1.86 -0.07 33.54
CA GLN A 84 -3.02 -0.87 33.95
C GLN A 84 -2.81 -1.58 35.29
N TYR A 85 -1.58 -1.92 35.64
CA TYR A 85 -1.23 -2.55 36.92
C TYR A 85 -0.61 -1.58 37.93
N GLY A 86 -0.71 -0.27 37.70
CA GLY A 86 -0.22 0.76 38.61
C GLY A 86 1.30 0.77 38.79
N LYS A 87 2.06 0.24 37.81
CA LYS A 87 3.52 0.25 37.83
C LYS A 87 4.06 1.24 36.80
N HIS A 88 5.18 1.89 37.12
CA HIS A 88 5.89 2.72 36.16
C HIS A 88 6.83 1.85 35.32
N PRO A 89 6.83 1.98 33.99
CA PRO A 89 7.78 1.27 33.15
C PRO A 89 9.20 1.78 33.42
N THR A 90 10.11 0.86 33.72
CA THR A 90 11.54 1.17 33.84
C THR A 90 12.11 1.42 32.45
N TRP A 91 12.96 2.45 32.29
CA TRP A 91 13.64 2.74 31.02
C TRP A 91 14.41 1.54 30.47
N GLU A 92 15.04 0.76 31.35
CA GLU A 92 15.77 -0.46 31.00
C GLU A 92 14.85 -1.51 30.35
N ALA A 93 13.68 -1.76 30.96
CA ALA A 93 12.71 -2.72 30.43
C ALA A 93 12.18 -2.28 29.05
N LEU A 94 12.01 -0.97 28.86
CA LEU A 94 11.54 -0.42 27.59
C LEU A 94 12.59 -0.57 26.48
N VAL A 95 13.86 -0.28 26.79
CA VAL A 95 14.98 -0.44 25.86
C VAL A 95 15.24 -1.92 25.56
N GLU A 96 15.19 -2.80 26.56
CA GLU A 96 15.34 -4.24 26.39
C GLU A 96 14.26 -4.79 25.46
N ARG A 97 13.00 -4.41 25.68
CA ARG A 97 11.88 -4.78 24.83
C ARG A 97 12.07 -4.30 23.40
N MET A 98 12.54 -3.07 23.21
CA MET A 98 12.78 -2.52 21.88
C MET A 98 13.95 -3.17 21.16
N THR A 99 15.03 -3.46 21.86
CA THR A 99 16.23 -4.09 21.30
C THR A 99 15.90 -5.49 20.78
N SER A 100 15.05 -6.23 21.49
CA SER A 100 14.60 -7.56 21.07
C SER A 100 13.42 -7.52 20.08
N GLY A 101 12.47 -6.58 20.26
CA GLY A 101 11.23 -6.50 19.50
C GLY A 101 11.39 -5.85 18.13
N ALA A 102 12.20 -4.79 18.00
CA ALA A 102 12.41 -4.10 16.74
C ALA A 102 12.94 -5.00 15.60
N PRO A 103 13.98 -5.84 15.79
CA PRO A 103 14.46 -6.71 14.72
C PRO A 103 13.41 -7.75 14.33
N LEU A 104 12.67 -8.30 15.30
CA LEU A 104 11.59 -9.26 15.05
C LEU A 104 10.46 -8.63 14.22
N ILE A 105 10.00 -7.44 14.62
CA ILE A 105 9.01 -6.66 13.87
C ILE A 105 9.54 -6.32 12.49
N SER A 106 10.79 -5.89 12.37
CA SER A 106 11.42 -5.52 11.10
C SER A 106 11.41 -6.69 10.11
N ILE A 107 11.89 -7.87 10.51
CA ILE A 107 11.88 -9.07 9.68
C ILE A 107 10.45 -9.46 9.29
N PHE A 108 9.54 -9.43 10.27
CA PHE A 108 8.15 -9.79 10.05
C PHE A 108 7.45 -8.85 9.05
N VAL A 109 7.61 -7.53 9.23
CA VAL A 109 7.03 -6.49 8.36
C VAL A 109 7.65 -6.50 6.97
N PHE A 110 8.97 -6.71 6.87
CA PHE A 110 9.67 -6.80 5.60
C PHE A 110 9.14 -7.99 4.78
N TYR A 111 9.05 -9.18 5.40
CA TYR A 111 8.56 -10.37 4.71
C TYR A 111 7.11 -10.23 4.26
N THR A 112 6.25 -9.75 5.15
CA THR A 112 4.81 -9.54 4.84
C THR A 112 4.59 -8.45 3.79
N THR A 113 5.45 -7.42 3.75
CA THR A 113 5.41 -6.37 2.72
C THR A 113 5.83 -6.91 1.36
N ARG A 114 6.81 -7.82 1.33
CA ARG A 114 7.33 -8.43 0.10
C ARG A 114 6.32 -9.32 -0.63
N TYR A 115 5.41 -9.95 0.09
CA TYR A 115 4.44 -10.93 -0.43
C TYR A 115 2.97 -10.49 -0.29
N LYS A 116 2.70 -9.18 -0.22
CA LYS A 116 1.33 -8.63 -0.03
C LYS A 116 0.29 -9.20 -1.00
N ALA A 117 0.65 -9.37 -2.27
CA ALA A 117 -0.28 -9.81 -3.32
C ALA A 117 -0.64 -11.31 -3.25
N HIS A 118 0.04 -12.11 -2.41
CA HIS A 118 -0.22 -13.53 -2.33
C HIS A 118 -1.39 -13.81 -1.36
N ARG A 119 -2.42 -14.49 -1.87
CA ARG A 119 -3.60 -14.92 -1.09
C ARG A 119 -3.22 -15.77 0.15
N ARG A 120 -2.05 -16.43 0.11
CA ARG A 120 -1.47 -17.15 1.25
C ARG A 120 -1.08 -16.21 2.39
N THR A 121 -0.44 -15.08 2.09
CA THR A 121 -0.07 -14.07 3.09
C THR A 121 -1.30 -13.51 3.78
N GLN A 122 -2.36 -13.21 3.03
CA GLN A 122 -3.63 -12.76 3.59
C GLN A 122 -4.28 -13.81 4.50
N LEU A 123 -4.30 -15.08 4.09
CA LEU A 123 -4.81 -16.16 4.92
C LEU A 123 -3.98 -16.33 6.20
N LEU A 124 -2.66 -16.28 6.09
CA LEU A 124 -1.76 -16.34 7.26
C LEU A 124 -1.99 -15.17 8.21
N LEU A 125 -2.14 -13.95 7.71
CA LEU A 125 -2.46 -12.77 8.52
C LEU A 125 -3.84 -12.89 9.17
N PHE A 126 -4.82 -13.48 8.48
CA PHE A 126 -6.15 -13.71 9.05
C PHE A 126 -6.10 -14.73 10.19
N ILE A 127 -5.39 -15.85 10.02
CA ILE A 127 -5.20 -16.83 11.09
C ILE A 127 -4.43 -16.21 12.26
N LEU A 128 -3.31 -15.54 11.97
CA LEU A 128 -2.48 -14.88 12.98
C LEU A 128 -3.29 -13.83 13.76
N GLY A 129 -4.05 -12.98 13.06
CA GLY A 129 -4.90 -11.98 13.69
C GLY A 129 -5.97 -12.62 14.58
N THR A 130 -6.60 -13.69 14.12
CA THR A 130 -7.66 -14.39 14.87
C THR A 130 -7.09 -15.02 16.14
N LEU A 131 -5.97 -15.74 16.02
CA LEU A 131 -5.30 -16.39 17.15
C LEU A 131 -4.71 -15.35 18.12
N SER A 132 -4.09 -14.29 17.60
CA SER A 132 -3.47 -13.25 18.41
C SER A 132 -4.53 -12.43 19.16
N GLY A 133 -5.62 -12.04 18.49
CA GLY A 133 -6.72 -11.30 19.11
C GLY A 133 -7.49 -12.12 20.14
N SER A 134 -7.86 -13.36 19.82
CA SER A 134 -8.53 -14.26 20.79
C SER A 134 -7.65 -14.55 22.01
N ARG A 135 -6.36 -14.87 21.79
CA ARG A 135 -5.40 -15.13 22.87
C ARG A 135 -5.16 -13.89 23.73
N LEU A 136 -5.01 -12.71 23.13
CA LEU A 136 -4.82 -11.46 23.86
C LEU A 136 -5.98 -11.21 24.82
N LEU A 137 -7.23 -11.29 24.34
CA LEU A 137 -8.40 -11.03 25.17
C LEU A 137 -8.60 -12.08 26.26
N TYR A 138 -8.30 -13.35 25.96
CA TYR A 138 -8.29 -14.40 26.97
C TYR A 138 -7.25 -14.14 28.07
N LEU A 139 -6.04 -13.69 27.70
CA LEU A 139 -5.00 -13.32 28.67
C LEU A 139 -5.40 -12.10 29.49
N LEU A 140 -6.01 -11.07 28.89
CA LEU A 140 -6.42 -9.88 29.63
C LEU A 140 -7.44 -10.17 30.72
N ASP A 141 -8.37 -11.11 30.49
CA ASP A 141 -9.39 -11.50 31.47
C ASP A 141 -8.89 -12.52 32.50
N ARG A 142 -8.18 -13.58 32.07
CA ARG A 142 -7.83 -14.73 32.92
C ARG A 142 -6.35 -14.89 33.21
N GLY A 143 -5.50 -14.12 32.54
CA GLY A 143 -4.06 -14.19 32.64
C GLY A 143 -3.55 -13.61 33.96
N SER A 144 -2.48 -14.21 34.49
CA SER A 144 -1.78 -13.62 35.62
C SER A 144 -0.98 -12.39 35.18
N TRP A 145 -0.77 -11.47 36.12
CA TRP A 145 -0.04 -10.22 35.89
C TRP A 145 1.28 -10.40 35.11
N THR A 146 2.12 -11.35 35.52
CA THR A 146 3.43 -11.59 34.88
C THR A 146 3.30 -12.09 33.44
N VAL A 147 2.27 -12.90 33.16
CA VAL A 147 2.00 -13.40 31.81
C VAL A 147 1.50 -12.25 30.93
N ASN A 148 0.60 -11.43 31.46
CA ASN A 148 0.05 -10.29 30.74
C ASN A 148 1.14 -9.29 30.36
N MET A 149 2.00 -8.92 31.32
CA MET A 149 3.12 -8.00 31.09
C MET A 149 4.09 -8.49 29.99
N ARG A 150 4.29 -9.80 29.86
CA ARG A 150 5.23 -10.37 28.89
C ARG A 150 4.62 -10.60 27.51
N GLN A 151 3.37 -11.04 27.44
CA GLN A 151 2.76 -11.54 26.20
C GLN A 151 1.78 -10.55 25.56
N CYS A 152 1.09 -9.72 26.35
CA CYS A 152 0.08 -8.82 25.78
C CYS A 152 0.67 -7.77 24.83
N PRO A 153 1.80 -7.09 25.14
CA PRO A 153 2.36 -6.10 24.22
C PRO A 153 2.68 -6.63 22.81
N PRO A 154 3.41 -7.74 22.64
CA PRO A 154 3.66 -8.28 21.31
C PRO A 154 2.40 -8.88 20.65
N LEU A 155 1.49 -9.50 21.40
CA LEU A 155 0.23 -10.03 20.84
C LEU A 155 -0.69 -8.91 20.34
N ALA A 156 -0.82 -7.83 21.10
CA ALA A 156 -1.58 -6.65 20.69
C ALA A 156 -0.98 -6.02 19.43
N THR A 157 0.34 -5.86 19.39
CA THR A 157 1.05 -5.32 18.22
C THR A 157 0.86 -6.20 16.99
N ALA A 158 1.01 -7.52 17.14
CA ALA A 158 0.81 -8.47 16.05
C ALA A 158 -0.65 -8.47 15.54
N TRP A 159 -1.63 -8.36 16.43
CA TRP A 159 -3.03 -8.30 16.04
C TRP A 159 -3.37 -6.99 15.32
N VAL A 160 -2.93 -5.84 15.84
CA VAL A 160 -3.09 -4.54 15.18
C VAL A 160 -2.45 -4.56 13.80
N TYR A 161 -1.23 -5.08 13.69
CA TYR A 161 -0.56 -5.23 12.41
C TYR A 161 -1.36 -6.10 11.42
N ALA A 162 -1.84 -7.26 11.88
CA ALA A 162 -2.61 -8.18 11.05
C ALA A 162 -3.88 -7.51 10.51
N VAL A 163 -4.64 -6.80 11.37
CA VAL A 163 -5.85 -6.08 10.96
C VAL A 163 -5.53 -4.98 9.94
N VAL A 164 -4.47 -4.20 10.16
CA VAL A 164 -4.05 -3.12 9.25
C VAL A 164 -3.57 -3.65 7.89
N ARG A 165 -3.05 -4.87 7.82
CA ARG A 165 -2.61 -5.49 6.55
C ARG A 165 -3.61 -6.37 5.84
N LEU A 166 -4.70 -6.75 6.49
CA LEU A 166 -5.78 -7.47 5.84
C LEU A 166 -6.58 -6.55 4.93
N ASP A 167 -7.12 -7.11 3.84
CA ASP A 167 -8.14 -6.43 3.05
C ASP A 167 -9.37 -6.16 3.93
N LEU A 168 -10.17 -5.15 3.54
CA LEU A 168 -11.30 -4.69 4.32
C LEU A 168 -12.25 -5.84 4.74
N LEU A 169 -12.59 -6.73 3.81
CA LEU A 169 -13.52 -7.82 4.05
C LEU A 169 -12.98 -8.86 5.07
N PRO A 170 -11.79 -9.45 4.88
CA PRO A 170 -11.22 -10.34 5.89
C PRO A 170 -10.85 -9.63 7.19
N ALA A 171 -10.55 -8.33 7.19
CA ALA A 171 -10.33 -7.55 8.41
C ALA A 171 -11.61 -7.46 9.25
N VAL A 172 -12.75 -7.14 8.64
CA VAL A 172 -14.06 -7.10 9.33
C VAL A 172 -14.44 -8.48 9.84
N LEU A 173 -14.23 -9.54 9.04
CA LEU A 173 -14.46 -10.91 9.48
C LEU A 173 -13.53 -11.31 10.64
N ASN A 174 -12.28 -10.84 10.64
CA ASN A 174 -11.33 -11.11 11.72
C ASN A 174 -11.82 -10.52 13.04
N LEU A 175 -12.21 -9.24 13.01
CA LEU A 175 -12.76 -8.54 14.18
C LEU A 175 -14.08 -9.18 14.64
N GLY A 176 -14.96 -9.53 13.70
CA GLY A 176 -16.21 -10.23 14.00
C GLY A 176 -16.00 -11.60 14.62
N ALA A 177 -15.03 -12.38 14.13
CA ALA A 177 -14.69 -13.69 14.67
C ALA A 177 -14.12 -13.59 16.10
N VAL A 178 -13.20 -12.65 16.33
CA VAL A 178 -12.65 -12.41 17.67
C VAL A 178 -13.74 -11.90 18.63
N GLY A 179 -14.60 -10.98 18.18
CA GLY A 179 -15.72 -10.46 18.99
C GLY A 179 -16.75 -11.55 19.32
N THR A 180 -17.06 -12.43 18.37
CA THR A 180 -17.97 -13.57 18.60
C THR A 180 -17.35 -14.56 19.59
N TYR A 181 -16.06 -14.84 19.46
CA TYR A 181 -15.33 -15.69 20.41
C TYR A 181 -15.39 -15.13 21.84
N VAL A 182 -15.17 -13.83 22.01
CA VAL A 182 -15.26 -13.15 23.31
C VAL A 182 -16.64 -13.26 23.92
N TRP A 183 -17.67 -13.10 23.09
CA TRP A 183 -19.07 -13.24 23.52
C TRP A 183 -19.40 -14.69 23.92
N TRP A 184 -18.90 -15.69 23.19
CA TRP A 184 -19.10 -17.11 23.53
C TRP A 184 -18.37 -17.54 24.80
N GLU A 185 -17.15 -17.08 25.03
CA GLU A 185 -16.41 -17.36 26.27
C GLU A 185 -16.93 -16.59 27.49
N ALA A 186 -17.99 -15.78 27.30
CA ALA A 186 -18.58 -14.92 28.33
C ALA A 186 -17.52 -14.11 29.08
N LEU A 187 -16.48 -13.66 28.37
CA LEU A 187 -15.42 -12.84 28.94
C LEU A 187 -16.08 -11.56 29.44
N SER A 188 -16.15 -11.42 30.76
CA SER A 188 -16.68 -10.23 31.42
C SER A 188 -15.60 -9.17 31.33
N LEU A 189 -15.39 -8.60 30.14
CA LEU A 189 -14.62 -7.39 29.91
C LEU A 189 -15.28 -6.25 30.70
N ARG A 190 -15.01 -6.21 32.01
CA ARG A 190 -15.31 -5.07 32.87
C ARG A 190 -14.29 -4.01 32.49
N LEU A 191 -14.62 -3.26 31.42
CA LEU A 191 -14.00 -1.99 31.11
C LEU A 191 -14.12 -1.04 32.31
#